data_AF-C1MLX4-F1
#
_entry.id   AF-C1MLX4-F1
#
_cell.length_a   1.000
_cell.length_b   1.000
_cell.length_c   1.000
_cell.angle_alpha   90.00
_cell.angle_beta   90.00
_cell.angle_gamma   90.00
#
_symmetry.space_group_name_H-M   'P 1'
#
loop_
_entity.id
_entity.type
_entity.pdbx_description
1 polymer ?
#
loop_
_entity_poly.entity_id
_entity_poly.type
_entity_poly.pdbx_seq_one_letter_code
_entity_poly.pdbx_strand_id
1 'polypeptide(L)'
;DDALRDLNECVAIDPNDAAAYMLRATVQRDRGEYERHFNDYRSAQRADPDAPGIAKLVQKAAKMAIGVKTSEFYELLGVTQDASAKSIRRGYRKAAAQWHPDKWQQCDEKQKSVAEKTFRRVAVAYETLSNAHQRRLYDQDP
;
A
#
# COMPACT_ATOMS: atom_id res chain seq x y z
N ASP A 1 -4.43 -21.45 -16.38
CA ASP A 1 -3.60 -21.37 -15.18
C ASP A 1 -4.56 -21.47 -14.02
N ASP A 2 -4.77 -22.71 -13.63
CA ASP A 2 -6.05 -23.19 -13.10
C ASP A 2 -6.24 -22.77 -11.64
N ALA A 3 -5.13 -22.60 -10.91
CA ALA A 3 -5.11 -22.11 -9.53
C ALA A 3 -5.79 -20.74 -9.35
N LEU A 4 -5.61 -19.77 -10.26
CA LEU A 4 -6.29 -18.48 -10.13
C LEU A 4 -7.79 -18.58 -10.41
N ARG A 5 -8.19 -19.50 -11.30
CA ARG A 5 -9.61 -19.71 -11.61
C ARG A 5 -10.31 -20.30 -10.40
N ASP A 6 -9.74 -21.34 -9.82
CA ASP A 6 -10.27 -22.00 -8.62
C ASP A 6 -10.36 -21.02 -7.44
N LEU A 7 -9.33 -20.19 -7.24
CA LEU A 7 -9.31 -19.18 -6.18
C LEU A 7 -10.32 -18.05 -6.42
N ASN A 8 -10.61 -17.70 -7.67
CA ASN A 8 -11.67 -16.75 -7.99
C ASN A 8 -13.05 -17.31 -7.65
N GLU A 9 -13.28 -18.60 -7.92
CA GLU A 9 -14.52 -19.27 -7.53
C GLU A 9 -14.63 -19.37 -6.00
N CYS A 10 -13.54 -19.71 -5.30
CA CYS A 10 -13.52 -19.78 -3.83
C CYS A 10 -13.98 -18.47 -3.18
N VAL A 11 -13.39 -17.33 -3.55
CA VAL A 11 -13.78 -16.03 -2.96
C VAL A 11 -15.15 -15.53 -3.42
N ALA A 12 -15.68 -16.07 -4.52
CA ALA A 12 -17.04 -15.78 -4.97
C ALA A 12 -18.08 -16.56 -4.16
N ILE A 13 -17.73 -17.79 -3.76
CA ILE A 13 -18.56 -18.65 -2.91
C ILE A 13 -18.54 -18.16 -1.46
N ASP A 14 -17.35 -17.86 -0.93
CA ASP A 14 -17.20 -17.29 0.42
C ASP A 14 -16.36 -15.99 0.38
N PRO A 15 -17.03 -14.83 0.33
CA PRO A 15 -16.37 -13.52 0.37
C PRO A 15 -15.70 -13.19 1.72
N ASN A 16 -15.86 -14.01 2.76
CA ASN A 16 -15.21 -13.83 4.06
C ASN A 16 -14.09 -14.87 4.28
N ASP A 17 -13.72 -15.65 3.28
CA ASP A 17 -12.60 -16.58 3.38
C ASP A 17 -11.26 -15.83 3.25
N ALA A 18 -10.68 -15.46 4.40
CA ALA A 18 -9.38 -14.82 4.47
C ALA A 18 -8.26 -15.69 3.86
N ALA A 19 -8.33 -17.02 3.98
CA ALA A 19 -7.32 -17.93 3.46
C ALA A 19 -7.34 -17.98 1.93
N ALA A 20 -8.52 -17.99 1.32
CA ALA A 20 -8.67 -17.93 -0.14
C ALA A 20 -8.07 -16.63 -0.71
N TYR A 21 -8.33 -15.48 -0.07
CA TYR A 21 -7.69 -14.22 -0.44
C TYR A 21 -6.17 -14.27 -0.28
N MET A 22 -5.64 -14.85 0.80
CA MET A 22 -4.18 -14.96 1.01
C MET A 22 -3.49 -15.86 -0.03
N LEU A 23 -4.10 -16.99 -0.39
CA LEU A 23 -3.59 -17.86 -1.45
C LEU A 23 -3.60 -17.12 -2.79
N ARG A 24 -4.70 -16.43 -3.11
CA ARG A 24 -4.83 -15.70 -4.37
C ARG A 24 -3.83 -14.55 -4.48
N ALA A 25 -3.61 -13.81 -3.39
CA ALA A 25 -2.59 -12.78 -3.30
C ALA A 25 -1.18 -13.36 -3.57
N THR A 26 -0.87 -14.56 -3.08
CA THR A 26 0.42 -15.21 -3.29
C THR A 26 0.64 -15.55 -4.76
N VAL A 27 -0.35 -16.16 -5.42
CA VAL A 27 -0.28 -16.49 -6.85
C VAL A 27 -0.15 -15.24 -7.72
N GLN A 28 -0.87 -14.17 -7.38
CA GLN A 28 -0.78 -12.89 -8.10
C GLN A 28 0.59 -12.23 -7.93
N ARG A 29 1.17 -12.27 -6.73
CA ARG A 29 2.52 -11.75 -6.46
C ARG A 29 3.57 -12.44 -7.34
N ASP A 30 3.51 -13.76 -7.46
CA ASP A 30 4.48 -14.53 -8.24
C ASP A 30 4.39 -14.23 -9.75
N ARG A 31 3.26 -13.65 -10.20
CA ARG A 31 3.06 -13.13 -11.55
C ARG A 31 3.38 -11.64 -11.72
N GLY A 32 3.80 -10.96 -10.65
CA GLY A 32 4.09 -9.52 -10.66
C GLY A 32 2.85 -8.63 -10.62
N GLU A 33 1.66 -9.19 -10.37
CA GLU A 33 0.38 -8.46 -10.28
C GLU A 33 0.23 -7.79 -8.91
N TYR A 34 1.18 -6.94 -8.53
CA TYR A 34 1.33 -6.47 -7.16
C TYR A 34 0.15 -5.66 -6.62
N GLU A 35 -0.55 -4.88 -7.46
CA GLU A 35 -1.76 -4.16 -7.07
C GLU A 35 -2.91 -5.11 -6.72
N ARG A 36 -3.12 -6.16 -7.53
CA ARG A 36 -4.16 -7.17 -7.27
C ARG A 36 -3.86 -7.90 -5.97
N HIS A 37 -2.61 -8.28 -5.79
CA HIS A 37 -2.14 -8.97 -4.60
C HIS A 37 -2.33 -8.14 -3.32
N PHE A 38 -2.09 -6.82 -3.38
CA PHE A 38 -2.34 -5.92 -2.27
C PHE A 38 -3.83 -5.81 -1.92
N ASN A 39 -4.70 -5.72 -2.94
CA ASN A 39 -6.14 -5.69 -2.73
C ASN A 39 -6.65 -6.98 -2.06
N ASP A 40 -6.12 -8.14 -2.45
CA ASP A 40 -6.48 -9.41 -1.83
C ASP A 40 -6.03 -9.50 -0.37
N TYR A 41 -4.81 -9.07 -0.03
CA TYR A 41 -4.42 -9.02 1.39
C TYR A 41 -5.27 -8.05 2.21
N ARG A 42 -5.74 -6.95 1.61
CA ARG A 42 -6.65 -6.02 2.29
C ARG A 42 -8.03 -6.64 2.50
N SER A 43 -8.52 -7.42 1.55
CA SER A 43 -9.77 -8.19 1.68
C SER A 43 -9.63 -9.26 2.77
N ALA A 44 -8.51 -10.00 2.79
CA ALA A 44 -8.19 -10.95 3.85
C ALA A 44 -8.17 -10.29 5.24
N GLN A 45 -7.53 -9.12 5.40
CA GLN A 45 -7.52 -8.38 6.66
C GLN A 45 -8.92 -7.91 7.10
N ARG A 46 -9.81 -7.61 6.16
CA ARG A 46 -11.19 -7.22 6.49
C ARG A 46 -12.03 -8.41 6.91
N ALA A 47 -11.81 -9.56 6.29
CA ALA A 47 -12.47 -10.81 6.60
C ALA A 47 -12.04 -11.36 7.97
N ASP A 48 -10.73 -11.34 8.24
CA ASP A 48 -10.15 -11.72 9.53
C ASP A 48 -9.04 -10.73 9.93
N PRO A 49 -9.38 -9.70 10.73
CA PRO A 49 -8.40 -8.73 11.22
C PRO A 49 -7.34 -9.32 12.17
N ASP A 50 -7.67 -10.43 12.84
CA ASP A 50 -6.81 -11.09 13.83
C ASP A 50 -5.95 -12.21 13.22
N ALA A 51 -6.12 -12.47 11.91
CA ALA A 51 -5.35 -13.46 11.17
C ALA A 51 -3.83 -13.28 11.39
N PRO A 52 -3.08 -14.34 11.74
CA PRO A 52 -1.68 -14.24 12.11
C PRO A 52 -0.82 -13.56 11.04
N GLY A 53 -0.26 -12.39 11.39
CA GLY A 53 0.66 -11.66 10.53
C GLY A 53 0.01 -10.91 9.36
N ILE A 54 -1.32 -10.88 9.25
CA ILE A 54 -2.03 -10.25 8.12
C ILE A 54 -1.68 -8.77 7.97
N ALA A 55 -1.55 -8.04 9.07
CA ALA A 55 -1.17 -6.63 9.06
C ALA A 55 0.24 -6.40 8.46
N LYS A 56 1.17 -7.35 8.66
CA LYS A 56 2.51 -7.29 8.05
C LYS A 56 2.46 -7.63 6.55
N LEU A 57 1.63 -8.60 6.17
CA LEU A 57 1.43 -8.98 4.77
C LEU A 57 0.82 -7.85 3.96
N VAL A 58 -0.21 -7.17 4.49
CA VAL A 58 -0.81 -5.97 3.87
C VAL A 58 0.22 -4.87 3.66
N GLN A 59 1.06 -4.59 4.67
CA GLN A 59 2.13 -3.58 4.53
C GLN A 59 3.16 -3.94 3.47
N LYS A 60 3.64 -5.20 3.47
CA LYS A 60 4.58 -5.68 2.46
C LYS A 60 3.97 -5.61 1.06
N ALA A 61 2.68 -5.95 0.95
CA ALA A 61 1.97 -5.92 -0.30
C ALA A 61 1.73 -4.50 -0.82
N ALA A 62 1.43 -3.56 0.06
CA ALA A 62 1.35 -2.14 -0.28
C ALA A 62 2.68 -1.63 -0.85
N LYS A 63 3.82 -1.95 -0.22
CA LYS A 63 5.14 -1.57 -0.73
C LYS A 63 5.37 -2.08 -2.16
N MET A 64 5.09 -3.35 -2.41
CA MET A 64 5.26 -3.98 -3.73
C MET A 64 4.32 -3.37 -4.78
N ALA A 65 3.06 -3.12 -4.43
CA ALA A 65 2.06 -2.55 -5.34
C ALA A 65 2.46 -1.15 -5.84
N ILE A 66 3.09 -0.37 -4.98
CA ILE A 66 3.44 1.03 -5.27
C ILE A 66 4.82 1.11 -5.96
N GLY A 67 5.63 0.04 -5.91
CA GLY A 67 6.94 -0.03 -6.59
C GLY A 67 7.97 0.96 -6.04
N VAL A 68 7.82 1.37 -4.78
CA VAL A 68 8.61 2.43 -4.15
C VAL A 68 9.80 1.82 -3.42
N LYS A 69 11.00 2.33 -3.68
CA LYS A 69 12.18 1.99 -2.89
C LYS A 69 12.03 2.54 -1.47
N THR A 70 12.54 1.81 -0.50
CA THR A 70 12.54 2.13 0.94
C THR A 70 13.21 3.49 1.28
N SER A 71 14.05 4.04 0.42
CA SER A 71 14.57 5.39 0.59
C SER A 71 13.54 6.49 0.25
N GLU A 72 12.57 6.19 -0.61
CA GLU A 72 11.70 7.21 -1.21
C GLU A 72 10.57 7.69 -0.28
N PHE A 73 10.15 6.97 0.77
CA PHE A 73 9.05 7.47 1.64
C PHE A 73 9.44 8.73 2.41
N TYR A 74 10.68 8.81 2.87
CA TYR A 74 11.23 9.98 3.52
C TYR A 74 11.36 11.15 2.52
N GLU A 75 11.88 10.86 1.33
CA GLU A 75 12.01 11.83 0.23
C GLU A 75 10.64 12.37 -0.23
N LEU A 76 9.63 11.50 -0.35
CA LEU A 76 8.25 11.85 -0.74
C LEU A 76 7.60 12.81 0.25
N LEU A 77 7.86 12.63 1.54
CA LEU A 77 7.38 13.54 2.59
C LEU A 77 8.29 14.77 2.75
N GLY A 78 9.44 14.81 2.09
CA GLY A 78 10.44 15.87 2.22
C GLY A 78 11.02 15.96 3.62
N VAL A 79 11.21 14.81 4.27
CA VAL A 79 11.75 14.71 5.63
C VAL A 79 12.93 13.73 5.67
N THR A 80 13.79 13.88 6.65
CA THR A 80 14.95 13.01 6.85
C THR A 80 14.58 11.73 7.61
N GLN A 81 15.43 10.71 7.57
CA GLN A 81 15.20 9.44 8.27
C GLN A 81 15.11 9.58 9.80
N ASP A 82 15.75 10.60 10.37
CA ASP A 82 15.69 10.97 11.78
C ASP A 82 14.47 11.85 12.14
N ALA A 83 13.60 12.16 11.17
CA ALA A 83 12.49 13.07 11.37
C ALA A 83 11.54 12.63 12.50
N SER A 84 11.13 13.59 13.33
CA SER A 84 10.12 13.37 14.37
C SER A 84 8.73 13.10 13.77
N ALA A 85 7.84 12.47 14.54
CA ALA A 85 6.44 12.26 14.14
C ALA A 85 5.70 13.57 13.81
N LYS A 86 6.12 14.69 14.40
CA LYS A 86 5.59 16.03 14.09
C LYS A 86 6.05 16.51 12.71
N SER A 87 7.31 16.27 12.37
CA SER A 87 7.88 16.57 11.05
C SER A 87 7.23 15.72 9.96
N ILE A 88 7.03 14.42 10.20
CA ILE A 88 6.33 13.50 9.28
C ILE A 88 4.90 13.99 9.01
N ARG A 89 4.15 14.35 10.05
CA ARG A 89 2.80 14.94 9.90
C ARG A 89 2.81 16.25 9.11
N ARG A 90 3.83 17.09 9.29
CA ARG A 90 3.96 18.34 8.55
C ARG A 90 4.27 18.09 7.07
N GLY A 91 5.20 17.18 6.79
CA GLY A 91 5.58 16.75 5.43
C GLY A 91 4.37 16.20 4.68
N TYR A 92 3.62 15.29 5.30
CA TYR A 92 2.38 14.74 4.73
C TYR A 92 1.38 15.82 4.33
N ARG A 93 1.06 16.77 5.22
CA ARG A 93 0.12 17.85 4.88
C ARG A 93 0.59 18.70 3.70
N LYS A 94 1.90 18.96 3.61
CA LYS A 94 2.48 19.74 2.50
C LYS A 94 2.40 18.97 1.18
N ALA A 95 2.80 17.71 1.19
CA ALA A 95 2.77 16.85 0.01
C ALA A 95 1.33 16.55 -0.45
N ALA A 96 0.43 16.25 0.48
CA ALA A 96 -0.99 16.03 0.19
C ALA A 96 -1.63 17.28 -0.44
N ALA A 97 -1.35 18.49 0.08
CA ALA A 97 -1.86 19.74 -0.51
C ALA A 97 -1.24 20.07 -1.88
N GLN A 98 -0.08 19.50 -2.22
CA GLN A 98 0.56 19.67 -3.53
C GLN A 98 -0.01 18.71 -4.57
N TRP A 99 -0.21 17.46 -4.20
CA TRP A 99 -0.62 16.37 -5.09
C TRP A 99 -2.12 16.03 -5.03
N HIS A 100 -2.92 16.81 -4.28
CA HIS A 100 -4.35 16.58 -4.17
C HIS A 100 -5.02 16.62 -5.56
N PRO A 101 -5.85 15.62 -5.92
CA PRO A 101 -6.41 15.50 -7.27
C PRO A 101 -7.17 16.75 -7.71
N ASP A 102 -7.81 17.47 -6.79
CA ASP A 102 -8.52 18.74 -7.03
C ASP A 102 -7.69 19.78 -7.81
N LYS A 103 -6.40 19.95 -7.47
CA LYS A 103 -5.52 20.91 -8.17
C LYS A 103 -5.15 20.49 -9.59
N TRP A 104 -5.24 19.20 -9.87
CA TRP A 104 -4.82 18.61 -11.14
C TRP A 104 -6.03 18.18 -11.99
N GLN A 105 -7.27 18.49 -11.56
CA GLN A 105 -8.50 18.14 -12.31
C GLN A 105 -8.59 18.81 -13.68
N GLN A 106 -7.94 19.96 -13.88
CA GLN A 106 -7.93 20.68 -15.15
C GLN A 106 -6.70 20.38 -16.03
N CYS A 107 -5.78 19.55 -15.53
CA CYS A 107 -4.56 19.18 -16.24
C CYS A 107 -4.77 18.02 -17.23
N ASP A 108 -3.75 17.77 -18.06
CA ASP A 108 -3.70 16.59 -18.93
C ASP A 108 -3.88 15.29 -18.14
N GLU A 109 -4.48 14.29 -18.79
CA GLU A 109 -4.72 12.95 -18.20
C GLU A 109 -3.43 12.31 -17.67
N LYS A 110 -2.30 12.54 -18.35
CA LYS A 110 -0.98 12.09 -17.88
C LYS A 110 -0.60 12.74 -16.55
N GLN A 111 -0.83 14.04 -16.40
CA GLN A 111 -0.52 14.78 -15.17
C GLN A 111 -1.46 14.37 -14.03
N LYS A 112 -2.75 14.15 -14.34
CA LYS A 112 -3.72 13.57 -13.39
C LYS A 112 -3.25 12.21 -12.86
N SER A 113 -2.84 11.31 -13.75
CA SER A 113 -2.36 9.98 -13.37
C SER A 113 -1.10 10.05 -12.50
N VAL A 114 -0.14 10.93 -12.83
CA VAL A 114 1.06 11.14 -12.01
C VAL A 114 0.71 11.71 -10.64
N ALA A 115 -0.18 12.70 -10.59
CA ALA A 115 -0.63 13.30 -9.33
C ALA A 115 -1.33 12.27 -8.44
N GLU A 116 -2.23 11.47 -9.00
CA GLU A 116 -2.94 10.42 -8.28
C GLU A 116 -1.99 9.34 -7.74
N LYS A 117 -1.07 8.85 -8.58
CA LYS A 117 -0.04 7.88 -8.15
C LYS A 117 0.82 8.46 -7.04
N THR A 118 1.26 9.71 -7.18
CA THR A 118 2.09 10.38 -6.17
C THR A 118 1.32 10.63 -4.88
N PHE A 119 0.04 10.98 -4.96
CA PHE A 119 -0.82 11.15 -3.81
C PHE A 119 -1.01 9.83 -3.03
N ARG A 120 -1.25 8.71 -3.74
CA ARG A 120 -1.30 7.38 -3.12
C ARG A 120 0.02 7.04 -2.43
N ARG A 121 1.17 7.31 -3.07
CA ARG A 121 2.51 7.12 -2.49
C ARG A 121 2.69 7.90 -1.18
N VAL A 122 2.29 9.17 -1.17
CA VAL A 122 2.37 10.06 0.00
C VAL A 122 1.50 9.56 1.16
N ALA A 123 0.29 9.08 0.87
CA ALA A 123 -0.61 8.53 1.88
C ALA A 123 -0.04 7.29 2.58
N VAL A 124 0.50 6.35 1.79
CA VAL A 124 1.09 5.12 2.34
C VAL A 124 2.40 5.38 3.08
N ALA A 125 3.23 6.31 2.58
CA ALA A 125 4.41 6.78 3.30
C ALA A 125 4.04 7.33 4.68
N TYR A 126 2.98 8.14 4.75
CA TYR A 126 2.49 8.66 6.02
C TYR A 126 1.95 7.57 6.94
N GLU A 127 1.11 6.65 6.45
CA GLU A 127 0.58 5.53 7.24
C GLU A 127 1.72 4.71 7.87
N THR A 128 2.72 4.37 7.07
CA THR A 128 3.88 3.58 7.50
C THR A 128 4.76 4.35 8.49
N LEU A 129 5.10 5.61 8.21
CA LEU A 129 6.08 6.37 9.00
C LEU A 129 5.46 7.03 10.24
N SER A 130 4.14 7.27 10.26
CA SER A 130 3.45 7.89 11.40
C SER A 130 3.27 6.94 12.58
N ASN A 131 3.18 5.64 12.33
CA ASN A 131 3.11 4.62 13.36
C ASN A 131 4.53 4.14 13.74
N ALA A 132 4.90 4.31 15.00
CA ALA A 132 6.24 3.94 15.50
C ALA A 132 6.60 2.46 15.27
N HIS A 133 5.62 1.55 15.39
CA HIS A 133 5.85 0.13 15.13
C HIS A 133 6.07 -0.13 13.63
N GLN A 134 5.22 0.43 12.77
CA GLN A 134 5.34 0.26 11.32
C GLN A 134 6.62 0.90 10.79
N ARG A 135 7.00 2.08 11.29
CA ARG A 135 8.28 2.75 10.96
C ARG A 135 9.48 1.90 11.37
N ARG A 136 9.47 1.30 12.56
CA ARG A 136 10.58 0.44 12.97
C ARG A 136 10.70 -0.81 12.09
N LEU A 137 9.57 -1.44 11.76
CA LEU A 137 9.55 -2.56 10.82
C LEU A 137 10.02 -2.13 9.42
N TYR A 138 9.70 -0.89 9.03
CA TYR A 138 10.15 -0.30 7.78
C TYR A 138 11.67 -0.08 7.74
N ASP A 139 12.23 0.52 8.79
CA ASP A 139 13.65 0.83 8.91
C ASP A 139 14.53 -0.44 9.06
N GLN A 140 13.92 -1.57 9.44
CA GLN A 140 14.61 -2.86 9.60
C GLN A 140 14.72 -3.69 8.30
N ASP A 141 13.96 -3.35 7.26
CA ASP A 141 13.90 -4.10 5.99
C ASP A 141 14.22 -3.15 4.82
N PRO A 142 15.52 -2.83 4.60
CA PRO A 142 16.00 -1.88 3.60
C PRO A 142 15.86 -2.37 2.16
#